data_AF-A0A7W1BUV2-F1
#
_entry.id   AF-A0A7W1BUV2-F1
#
_cell.length_a   1.000
_cell.length_b   1.000
_cell.length_c   1.000
_cell.angle_alpha   90.00
_cell.angle_beta   90.00
_cell.angle_gamma   90.00
#
_symmetry.space_group_name_H-M   'P 1'
#
loop_
_entity.id
_entity.type
_entity.pdbx_description
1 polymer ?
#
loop_
_entity_poly.entity_id
_entity_poly.type
_entity_poly.pdbx_seq_one_letter_code
_entity_poly.pdbx_strand_id
1 'polypeptide(L)' 'MTTAPIVLVPGFWLGAWAWDEVAAALRADGHDVTALTLPGLESADADRSAI' A
#
# COMPACT_ATOMS: atom_id res chain seq x y z
N MET A 1 24.36 3.53 6.00
CA MET A 1 23.54 2.40 6.50
C MET A 1 22.27 2.40 5.68
N THR A 2 21.95 1.31 4.99
CA THR A 2 20.69 1.22 4.24
C THR A 2 19.57 1.08 5.26
N THR A 3 18.61 2.01 5.26
CA THR A 3 17.44 1.91 6.14
C THR A 3 16.61 0.69 5.75
N ALA A 4 15.96 0.05 6.72
CA ALA A 4 15.06 -1.06 6.42
C ALA A 4 13.80 -0.52 5.71
N PRO A 5 13.34 -1.15 4.61
CA PRO A 5 12.12 -0.73 3.93
C PRO A 5 10.89 -0.99 4.81
N ILE A 6 9.91 -0.10 4.75
CA ILE A 6 8.64 -0.20 5.46
C ILE A 6 7.56 -0.70 4.50
N VAL A 7 6.87 -1.77 4.90
CA VAL A 7 5.74 -2.32 4.14
C VAL A 7 4.45 -2.12 4.94
N LEU A 8 3.50 -1.38 4.36
CA LEU A 8 2.20 -1.11 4.96
C LEU A 8 1.18 -2.11 4.42
N VAL A 9 0.68 -2.97 5.31
CA VAL A 9 -0.29 -4.01 4.98
C VAL A 9 -1.67 -3.58 5.50
N PRO A 10 -2.67 -3.37 4.62
CA PRO A 10 -4.00 -2.97 5.03
C PRO A 10 -4.78 -4.09 5.74
N GLY A 11 -5.75 -3.70 6.56
CA GLY A 11 -6.72 -4.60 7.21
C GLY A 11 -7.90 -5.00 6.33
N PHE A 12 -8.93 -5.60 6.93
CA PHE A 12 -10.09 -6.14 6.21
C PHE A 12 -10.79 -5.06 5.37
N TRP A 13 -10.98 -5.35 4.07
CA TRP A 13 -11.64 -4.49 3.07
C TRP A 13 -10.94 -3.16 2.76
N LEU A 14 -9.65 -3.04 3.07
CA LEU A 14 -8.84 -1.86 2.76
C LEU A 14 -7.79 -2.20 1.68
N GLY A 15 -7.49 -1.22 0.83
CA GLY A 15 -6.36 -1.27 -0.11
C GLY A 15 -5.24 -0.34 0.32
N ALA A 16 -4.23 -0.16 -0.55
CA ALA A 16 -3.10 0.74 -0.28
C ALA A 16 -3.55 2.18 0.07
N TRP A 17 -4.68 2.63 -0.48
CA TRP A 17 -5.29 3.94 -0.25
C TRP A 17 -5.50 4.28 1.23
N ALA A 18 -5.72 3.27 2.08
CA ALA A 18 -5.92 3.49 3.52
C ALA A 18 -4.68 4.06 4.22
N TRP A 19 -3.52 4.00 3.54
CA TRP A 19 -2.24 4.45 4.05
C TRP A 19 -1.74 5.74 3.39
N ASP A 20 -2.50 6.41 2.53
CA ASP A 20 -1.99 7.54 1.73
C ASP A 20 -1.34 8.62 2.60
N GLU A 21 -2.01 9.04 3.69
CA GLU A 21 -1.48 10.06 4.61
C GLU A 21 -0.24 9.58 5.39
N VAL A 22 -0.28 8.33 5.89
CA VAL A 22 0.83 7.74 6.66
C VAL A 22 2.06 7.52 5.78
N ALA A 23 1.85 7.01 4.57
CA ALA A 23 2.91 6.80 3.61
C ALA A 23 3.51 8.14 3.15
N ALA A 24 2.71 9.20 3.01
CA ALA A 24 3.21 10.54 2.73
C ALA A 24 4.11 11.06 3.88
N ALA A 25 3.68 10.92 5.13
CA ALA A 25 4.46 11.34 6.30
C ALA A 25 5.80 10.58 6.40
N LEU A 26 5.78 9.24 6.32
CA LEU A 26 6.98 8.42 6.41
C LEU A 26 7.97 8.70 5.27
N ARG A 27 7.48 8.97 4.05
CA ARG A 27 8.35 9.36 2.93
C ARG A 27 8.95 10.75 3.13
N ALA A 28 8.19 11.70 3.69
CA ALA A 28 8.70 13.02 4.03
C ALA A 28 9.84 12.95 5.07
N ASP A 29 9.79 11.97 5.97
CA ASP A 29 10.83 11.65 6.95
C ASP A 29 12.02 10.87 6.34
N GLY A 30 11.99 10.56 5.05
CA GLY A 30 13.09 9.92 4.32
C GLY A 30 13.09 8.39 4.36
N HIS A 31 11.98 7.76 4.76
CA HIS A 31 11.85 6.30 4.73
C HIS A 31 11.50 5.79 3.32
N ASP A 32 11.97 4.58 3.02
CA ASP A 32 11.50 3.80 1.86
C ASP A 32 10.21 3.06 2.25
N VAL A 33 9.10 3.34 1.56
CA VAL A 33 7.75 2.92 1.97
C VAL A 33 6.94 2.38 0.80
N THR A 34 6.48 1.13 0.94
CA THR A 34 5.54 0.47 0.02
C THR A 34 4.22 0.18 0.73
N ALA A 35 3.11 0.67 0.19
CA ALA A 35 1.77 0.32 0.64
C ALA A 35 1.15 -0.71 -0.31
N LEU A 36 0.58 -1.78 0.24
CA LEU A 36 0.06 -2.89 -0.56
C LEU A 36 -1.45 -2.78 -0.76
N THR A 37 -1.90 -3.20 -1.94
CA THR A 37 -3.27 -3.68 -2.15
C THR A 37 -3.18 -5.18 -2.33
N LEU A 38 -3.89 -5.95 -1.50
CA LEU A 38 -3.87 -7.41 -1.57
C LEU A 38 -4.76 -7.90 -2.72
N PRO A 39 -4.46 -9.08 -3.32
CA PRO A 39 -5.29 -9.66 -4.36
C PRO A 39 -6.75 -9.77 -3.94
N GLY A 40 -7.66 -9.29 -4.79
CA GLY A 40 -9.11 -9.29 -4.54
C GLY A 40 -9.62 -8.05 -3.78
N LEU A 41 -8.73 -7.13 -3.38
CA LEU A 41 -9.06 -5.84 -2.76
C LEU A 41 -8.80 -4.64 -3.68
N GLU A 42 -8.58 -4.89 -4.98
CA GLU A 42 -8.50 -3.84 -5.98
C GLU A 42 -9.86 -3.15 -6.19
N SER A 43 -9.89 -2.08 -6.99
CA SER A 43 -11.14 -1.39 -7.35
C SER A 43 -12.19 -2.36 -7.90
N ALA A 44 -13.46 -1.99 -7.77
CA ALA A 44 -14.56 -2.69 -8.44
C ALA A 44 -14.30 -2.82 -9.95
N ASP A 45 -13.72 -1.77 -10.55
CA ASP A 45 -13.42 -1.68 -11.98
C ASP A 45 -12.13 -2.42 -12.41
N ALA A 46 -11.46 -3.13 -11.50
CA ALA A 46 -10.27 -3.89 -11.87
C ALA A 46 -10.63 -4.99 -12.88
N ASP A 47 -9.88 -5.04 -13.98
CA ASP A 47 -10.01 -6.09 -14.98
C ASP A 47 -9.58 -7.43 -14.38
N ARG A 48 -10.52 -8.36 -14.31
CA ARG A 48 -10.34 -9.72 -13.78
C ARG A 48 -10.51 -10.78 -14.86
N SER A 49 -10.53 -10.40 -16.14
CA SER A 49 -10.76 -11.32 -17.26
C SER A 49 -9.73 -12.45 -17.38
N ALA A 50 -8.60 -12.35 -16.68
CA ALA A 50 -7.49 -13.30 -16.71
C ALA A 50 -7.32 -14.15 -15.42
N ILE A 51 -8.23 -14.06 -14.44
CA ILE A 51 -8.22 -14.88 -13.20
C ILE A 51 -8.99 -16.19 -13.42
#